data_AF-A0A349M052-F1
#
_entry.id   AF-A0A349M052-F1
#
_cell.length_a   1.000
_cell.length_b   1.000
_cell.length_c   1.000
_cell.angle_alpha   90.00
_cell.angle_beta   90.00
_cell.angle_gamma   90.00
#
_symmetry.space_group_name_H-M   'P 1'
#
loop_
_entity.id
_entity.type
_entity.pdbx_description
1 polymer ?
#
loop_
_entity_poly.entity_id
_entity_poly.type
_entity_poly.pdbx_seq_one_letter_code
_entity_poly.pdbx_strand_id
1 'polypeptide(L)'
;MICCERSDHVEVGRLTEELGSLRAHLVGTSMSASQEQALRRVLYGLSAVVTVHFAKEEEVYLPILDARLIADEAHQLFEAMERAAQEARSPVG
;
A
#
# COMPACT_ATOMS: atom_id res chain seq x y z
N MET A 1 -8.42 -15.04 8.85
CA MET A 1 -8.56 -13.58 9.03
C MET A 1 -7.50 -12.77 8.25
N ILE A 2 -6.66 -13.38 7.40
CA ILE A 2 -5.52 -12.72 6.71
C ILE A 2 -5.78 -12.50 5.20
N CYS A 3 -6.88 -13.02 4.64
CA CYS A 3 -7.09 -13.04 3.19
C CYS A 3 -7.43 -11.67 2.57
N CYS A 4 -7.93 -10.70 3.34
CA CYS A 4 -8.29 -9.37 2.81
C CYS A 4 -7.07 -8.44 2.65
N GLU A 5 -6.12 -8.44 3.59
CA GLU A 5 -4.92 -7.58 3.50
C GLU A 5 -4.07 -7.92 2.30
N ARG A 6 -3.88 -9.21 2.02
CA ARG A 6 -3.12 -9.63 0.83
C ARG A 6 -3.76 -9.13 -0.45
N SER A 7 -5.10 -9.10 -0.52
CA SER A 7 -5.80 -8.57 -1.70
C SER A 7 -5.64 -7.06 -1.82
N ASP A 8 -5.75 -6.33 -0.71
CA ASP A 8 -5.61 -4.86 -0.69
C ASP A 8 -4.19 -4.46 -1.10
N HIS A 9 -3.16 -5.12 -0.54
CA HIS A 9 -1.76 -4.87 -0.93
C HIS A 9 -1.46 -5.24 -2.39
N VAL A 10 -2.05 -6.33 -2.92
CA VAL A 10 -1.91 -6.69 -4.33
C VAL A 10 -2.51 -5.60 -5.22
N GLU A 11 -3.68 -5.07 -4.86
CA GLU A 11 -4.34 -4.03 -5.63
C GLU A 11 -3.60 -2.68 -5.56
N VAL A 12 -3.07 -2.31 -4.38
CA VAL A 12 -2.18 -1.15 -4.23
C VAL A 12 -0.94 -1.30 -5.13
N GLY A 13 -0.32 -2.48 -5.14
CA GLY A 13 0.83 -2.78 -6.00
C GLY A 13 0.48 -2.61 -7.48
N ARG A 14 -0.60 -3.26 -7.93
CA ARG A 14 -1.09 -3.19 -9.32
C ARG A 14 -1.36 -1.75 -9.78
N LEU A 15 -2.06 -0.96 -8.97
CA LEU A 15 -2.37 0.43 -9.29
C LEU A 15 -1.12 1.33 -9.26
N THR A 16 -0.15 1.04 -8.39
CA THR A 16 1.12 1.77 -8.33
C THR A 16 1.98 1.51 -9.57
N GLU A 17 2.04 0.25 -10.03
CA GLU A 17 2.69 -0.11 -11.30
C GLU A 17 2.02 0.60 -12.48
N GLU A 18 0.69 0.58 -12.53
CA GLU A 18 -0.10 1.25 -13.57
C GLU A 18 0.14 2.77 -13.59
N LEU A 19 0.24 3.40 -12.41
CA LEU A 19 0.61 4.81 -12.27
C LEU A 19 2.02 5.08 -12.82
N GLY A 20 2.97 4.19 -12.53
CA GLY A 20 4.33 4.25 -13.05
C GLY A 20 4.36 4.19 -14.58
N SER A 21 3.59 3.29 -15.19
CA SER A 21 3.45 3.18 -16.64
C SER A 21 2.79 4.41 -17.26
N LEU A 22 1.71 4.92 -16.66
CA LEU A 22 1.05 6.15 -17.12
C LEU A 22 2.04 7.32 -17.11
N ARG A 23 2.78 7.50 -16.02
CA ARG A 23 3.83 8.53 -15.91
C ARG A 23 4.85 8.44 -17.04
N ALA A 24 5.29 7.23 -17.41
CA ALA A 24 6.24 7.02 -18.49
C ALA A 24 5.69 7.38 -19.89
N HIS A 25 4.36 7.44 -20.04
CA HIS A 25 3.68 7.79 -21.30
C HIS A 25 3.18 9.24 -21.35
N LEU A 26 3.30 9.98 -20.24
CA LEU A 26 3.02 11.41 -20.16
C LEU A 26 4.24 12.22 -20.66
N VAL A 27 4.64 11.99 -21.90
CA VAL A 27 5.75 12.70 -22.55
C VAL A 27 5.17 13.76 -23.51
N GLY A 28 5.24 15.03 -23.11
CA GLY A 28 4.74 16.17 -23.90
C GLY A 28 4.01 17.22 -23.07
N THR A 29 3.57 18.31 -23.72
CA THR A 29 2.92 19.46 -23.07
C THR A 29 1.40 19.32 -22.87
N SER A 30 0.76 18.29 -23.45
CA SER A 30 -0.68 18.07 -23.30
C SER A 30 -1.03 16.59 -23.12
N MET A 31 -1.98 16.34 -22.21
CA MET A 31 -2.60 15.04 -21.99
C MET A 31 -3.80 14.87 -22.90
N SER A 32 -3.96 13.68 -23.49
CA SER A 32 -5.23 13.30 -24.11
C SER A 32 -6.31 13.10 -23.05
N ALA A 33 -7.58 13.23 -23.44
CA ALA A 33 -8.71 12.95 -22.55
C ALA A 33 -8.71 11.50 -22.01
N SER A 34 -8.21 10.55 -22.81
CA SER A 34 -8.08 9.15 -22.37
C SER A 34 -6.97 8.97 -21.32
N GLN A 35 -5.84 9.67 -21.46
CA GLN A 35 -4.79 9.69 -20.45
C GLN A 35 -5.26 10.34 -19.15
N GLU A 36 -6.02 11.44 -19.24
CA GLU A 36 -6.62 12.09 -18.08
C GLU A 36 -7.59 11.16 -17.34
N GLN A 37 -8.48 10.49 -18.07
CA GLN A 37 -9.42 9.56 -17.47
C GLN A 37 -8.71 8.37 -16.80
N ALA A 38 -7.68 7.80 -17.45
CA ALA A 38 -6.89 6.72 -16.88
C ALA A 38 -6.16 7.16 -15.61
N LEU A 39 -5.55 8.36 -15.63
CA LEU A 39 -4.87 8.92 -14.46
C LEU A 39 -5.83 9.15 -13.29
N ARG A 40 -7.01 9.74 -13.55
CA ARG A 40 -8.05 9.93 -12.52
C ARG A 40 -8.48 8.60 -11.91
N ARG A 41 -8.74 7.58 -12.74
CA ARG A 41 -9.10 6.24 -12.26
C ARG A 41 -8.04 5.69 -11.32
N VAL A 42 -6.77 5.73 -11.72
CA VAL A 42 -5.67 5.16 -10.92
C VAL A 42 -5.49 5.93 -9.62
N LEU A 43 -5.50 7.27 -9.67
CA LEU A 43 -5.33 8.10 -8.47
C LEU A 43 -6.48 7.95 -7.48
N TYR A 44 -7.73 7.97 -7.94
CA TYR A 44 -8.87 7.76 -7.06
C TYR A 44 -8.96 6.33 -6.56
N GLY A 45 -8.60 5.34 -7.39
CA GLY A 45 -8.48 3.94 -6.97
C GLY A 45 -7.47 3.77 -5.85
N LEU A 46 -6.25 4.30 -6.01
CA LEU A 46 -5.21 4.27 -4.97
C LEU A 46 -5.69 4.95 -3.70
N SER A 47 -6.25 6.16 -3.80
CA SER A 47 -6.76 6.88 -2.64
C SER A 47 -7.81 6.06 -1.90
N ALA A 48 -8.78 5.46 -2.60
CA ALA A 48 -9.84 4.69 -1.98
C ALA A 48 -9.32 3.44 -1.27
N VAL A 49 -8.46 2.66 -1.95
CA VAL A 49 -7.92 1.41 -1.38
C VAL A 49 -7.02 1.71 -0.17
N VAL A 50 -6.14 2.71 -0.27
CA VAL A 50 -5.24 3.10 0.82
C VAL A 50 -6.01 3.63 2.03
N THR A 51 -7.03 4.48 1.82
CA THR A 51 -7.87 4.98 2.92
C THR A 51 -8.57 3.85 3.66
N VAL A 52 -9.15 2.88 2.93
CA VAL A 52 -9.83 1.74 3.54
C VAL A 52 -8.84 0.81 4.25
N HIS A 53 -7.66 0.58 3.67
CA HIS A 53 -6.62 -0.24 4.28
C HIS A 53 -6.17 0.33 5.63
N PHE A 54 -5.84 1.64 5.70
CA PHE A 54 -5.46 2.27 6.97
C PHE A 54 -6.58 2.28 8.01
N ALA A 55 -7.83 2.52 7.60
CA ALA A 55 -8.96 2.47 8.53
C ALA A 55 -9.09 1.09 9.20
N LYS A 56 -8.84 0.00 8.47
CA LYS A 56 -8.82 -1.36 9.05
C LYS A 56 -7.69 -1.53 10.05
N GLU A 57 -6.50 -1.03 9.75
CA GLU A 57 -5.35 -1.09 10.65
C GLU A 57 -5.62 -0.33 11.96
N GLU A 58 -6.08 0.91 11.86
CA GLU A 58 -6.33 1.77 13.02
C GLU A 58 -7.52 1.31 13.86
N GLU A 59 -8.62 0.90 13.23
CA GLU A 59 -9.86 0.60 13.97
C GLU A 59 -9.94 -0.86 14.45
N VAL A 60 -9.20 -1.78 13.81
CA VAL A 60 -9.33 -3.21 14.08
C VAL A 60 -8.03 -3.84 14.54
N TYR A 61 -6.96 -3.74 13.75
CA TYR A 61 -5.74 -4.51 14.02
C TYR A 61 -4.90 -3.91 15.15
N LEU A 62 -4.65 -2.61 15.14
CA LEU A 62 -3.86 -1.94 16.17
C LEU A 62 -4.50 -2.11 17.57
N PRO A 63 -5.82 -1.94 17.77
CA PRO A 63 -6.44 -2.19 19.07
C PRO A 63 -6.33 -3.64 19.55
N ILE A 64 -6.37 -4.62 18.64
CA ILE A 64 -6.19 -6.04 18.99
C ILE A 64 -4.76 -6.30 19.44
N LEU A 65 -3.77 -5.72 18.75
CA LEU A 65 -2.35 -5.87 19.10
C LEU A 65 -2.07 -5.20 20.45
N ASP A 66 -2.55 -3.97 20.67
CA ASP A 66 -2.41 -3.24 21.94
C ASP A 66 -3.04 -3.99 23.11
N ALA A 67 -4.18 -4.64 22.89
CA ALA A 67 -4.88 -5.39 23.93
C ALA A 67 -4.23 -6.74 24.27
N ARG A 68 -3.38 -7.28 23.38
CA ARG A 68 -2.88 -8.67 23.49
C ARG A 68 -1.38 -8.79 23.68
N LEU A 69 -0.59 -7.84 23.22
CA LEU A 69 0.86 -7.90 23.32
C LEU A 69 1.34 -7.26 24.62
N ILE A 70 2.23 -7.96 25.31
CA ILE A 70 3.03 -7.33 26.37
C ILE A 70 4.20 -6.55 25.73
N ALA A 71 4.82 -5.65 26.50
CA ALA A 71 5.84 -4.74 25.99
C ALA A 71 6.99 -5.43 25.22
N ASP A 72 7.48 -6.57 25.74
CA ASP A 72 8.56 -7.32 25.10
C ASP A 72 8.13 -7.96 23.77
N GLU A 73 6.90 -8.47 23.70
CA GLU A 73 6.34 -9.05 22.46
C GLU A 73 6.09 -7.98 21.40
N ALA A 74 5.59 -6.81 21.81
CA ALA A 74 5.43 -5.66 20.93
C ALA A 74 6.79 -5.19 20.39
N HIS A 75 7.81 -5.11 21.24
CA HIS A 75 9.16 -4.75 20.82
C HIS A 75 9.73 -5.74 19.78
N GLN A 76 9.61 -7.04 20.03
CA GLN A 76 10.04 -8.08 19.09
C GLN A 76 9.29 -8.01 17.75
N LEU A 77 7.98 -7.73 17.79
CA LEU A 77 7.17 -7.54 16.59
C LEU A 77 7.69 -6.35 15.76
N PHE A 78 7.94 -5.20 16.39
CA PHE A 78 8.45 -4.02 15.68
C PHE A 78 9.83 -4.26 15.05
N GLU A 79 10.75 -4.91 15.78
CA GLU A 79 12.05 -5.27 15.19
C GLU A 79 11.91 -6.22 14.00
N ALA A 80 11.01 -7.20 14.08
CA ALA A 80 10.77 -8.14 12.98
C ALA A 80 10.19 -7.41 11.76
N MET A 81 9.27 -6.47 11.97
CA MET A 81 8.71 -5.63 10.91
C MET A 81 9.77 -4.74 10.26
N GLU A 82 10.65 -4.12 11.04
CA GLU A 82 11.73 -3.28 10.50
C GLU A 82 12.72 -4.08 9.66
N ARG A 83 13.10 -5.27 10.13
CA ARG A 83 13.94 -6.21 9.34
C ARG A 83 13.27 -6.60 8.02
N ALA A 84 12.01 -7.02 8.07
CA ALA A 84 11.26 -7.38 6.86
C ALA A 84 11.10 -6.20 5.88
N ALA A 85 10.90 -4.99 6.38
CA ALA A 85 10.81 -3.78 5.56
C ALA A 85 12.16 -3.44 4.89
N GLN A 86 13.28 -3.63 5.59
CA GLN A 86 14.61 -3.46 5.01
C GLN A 86 14.90 -4.52 3.94
N GLU A 87 14.55 -5.79 4.18
CA GLU A 87 14.65 -6.86 3.19
C GLU A 87 13.84 -6.56 1.93
N ALA A 88 12.61 -6.05 2.07
CA ALA A 88 11.77 -5.68 0.93
C ALA A 88 12.29 -4.45 0.16
N ARG A 89 12.99 -3.52 0.83
CA ARG A 89 13.59 -2.32 0.23
C ARG A 89 14.93 -2.56 -0.43
N SER A 90 15.66 -3.59 0.00
CA SER A 90 16.87 -4.06 -0.64
C SER A 90 16.47 -4.96 -1.81
N PRO A 91 16.49 -4.49 -3.06
CA PRO A 91 16.40 -5.41 -4.17
C PRO A 91 17.63 -6.32 -4.08
N VAL A 92 17.41 -7.60 -3.80
CA VAL A 92 18.29 -8.59 -4.42
C VAL A 92 18.21 -8.30 -5.92
N GLY A 93 19.39 -8.07 -6.51
CA GLY A 93 19.60 -7.36 -7.79
C GLY A 93 18.81 -7.86 -8.99
#